data_AF-A0A9E2E4G8-F1
#
_entry.id   AF-A0A9E2E4G8-F1
#
_cell.length_a   1.000
_cell.length_b   1.000
_cell.length_c   1.000
_cell.angle_alpha   90.00
_cell.angle_beta   90.00
_cell.angle_gamma   90.00
#
_symmetry.space_group_name_H-M   'P 1'
#
loop_
_entity.id
_entity.type
_entity.pdbx_description
1 polymer ?
#
loop_
_entity_poly.entity_id
_entity_poly.type
_entity_poly.pdbx_seq_one_letter_code
_entity_poly.pdbx_strand_id
1 'polypeptide(L)'
;MSTTQARPNFWHNLALKTRFAHARLKKGTVRFKTSNLASVYAAYEERGIAYVVLRWAAEVPMEQSEEAGYTKDVDHLIAAKDVMAALDVSSAYPGKIKCDYYSAEGRSGTSYNGMPYYQPERALSILARRSRDPRGFYRPCLEDEFFAFAHHLCYHKGHRAGIPTGTDVAPDTDAPRDYLAELKRLAIKAQRNDLPENMTLLGMHHYLVRNKWGMPYDLMLRWPDSHSFMEALTCFEEAAMEGDCSLAKDLTIIVLRDDCDSLELEEIARQKIAERFTIEQEIRLDGAARERVMQRTRGGNWNEKGREETIGPTLAFLCRNAPEPGPLPDNMSAAKVAKRYPQVHHTDVLIKRAIRAAINKVAPTSFSRAAIHATDNPMEAAKTLRAILEDKARAFLEDFAKGPR
;
A
#
# COMPACT_ATOMS: atom_id res chain seq x y z
N MET A 1 3.53 -8.56 -42.20
CA MET A 1 4.90 -8.93 -41.84
C MET A 1 4.82 -10.02 -40.77
N SER A 2 5.53 -11.13 -40.97
CA SER A 2 5.42 -12.36 -40.20
C SER A 2 5.74 -12.15 -38.71
N THR A 3 4.73 -12.23 -37.86
CA THR A 3 4.89 -12.37 -36.40
C THR A 3 5.39 -13.76 -36.09
N THR A 4 6.71 -13.93 -36.03
CA THR A 4 7.32 -15.14 -35.50
C THR A 4 7.06 -15.16 -33.99
N GLN A 5 5.93 -15.71 -33.55
CA GLN A 5 5.74 -16.08 -32.16
C GLN A 5 6.86 -17.07 -31.81
N ALA A 6 7.80 -16.65 -30.97
CA ALA A 6 8.77 -17.55 -30.40
C ALA A 6 8.00 -18.60 -29.58
N ARG A 7 7.98 -19.85 -30.05
CA ARG A 7 7.35 -20.95 -29.30
C ARG A 7 8.10 -21.11 -27.97
N PRO A 8 7.40 -21.12 -26.82
CA PRO A 8 8.07 -21.28 -25.54
C PRO A 8 8.74 -22.65 -25.47
N ASN A 9 10.07 -22.67 -25.48
CA ASN A 9 10.84 -23.90 -25.30
C ASN A 9 10.93 -24.25 -23.80
N PHE A 10 11.27 -25.51 -23.48
CA PHE A 10 11.41 -25.98 -22.10
C PHE A 10 12.32 -25.08 -21.24
N TRP A 11 13.40 -24.56 -21.83
CA TRP A 11 14.38 -23.69 -21.19
C TRP A 11 13.81 -22.31 -20.81
N HIS A 12 12.94 -21.74 -21.63
CA HIS A 12 12.20 -20.50 -21.34
C HIS A 12 11.33 -20.65 -20.10
N ASN A 13 10.54 -21.73 -20.04
CA ASN A 13 9.68 -22.02 -18.89
C ASN A 13 10.49 -22.24 -17.61
N LEU A 14 11.64 -22.90 -17.70
CA LEU A 14 12.53 -23.10 -16.57
C LEU A 14 13.14 -21.76 -16.09
N ALA A 15 13.63 -20.93 -17.01
CA ALA A 15 14.21 -19.62 -16.67
C ALA A 15 13.19 -18.67 -16.02
N LEU A 16 11.96 -18.64 -16.53
CA LEU A 16 10.83 -17.92 -15.94
C LEU A 16 10.57 -18.38 -14.50
N LYS A 17 10.40 -19.69 -14.29
CA LYS A 17 10.16 -20.28 -12.96
C LYS A 17 11.30 -19.97 -11.99
N THR A 18 12.55 -20.08 -12.41
CA THR A 18 13.72 -19.81 -11.56
C THR A 18 13.78 -18.32 -11.18
N ARG A 19 13.59 -17.40 -12.12
CA ARG A 19 13.60 -15.95 -11.82
C ARG A 19 12.44 -15.54 -10.92
N PHE A 20 11.25 -16.10 -11.16
CA PHE A 20 10.09 -15.85 -10.32
C PHE A 20 10.30 -16.40 -8.90
N ALA A 21 10.81 -17.63 -8.76
CA ALA A 21 11.17 -18.20 -7.46
C ALA A 21 12.24 -17.36 -6.73
N HIS A 22 13.26 -16.88 -7.45
CA HIS A 22 14.27 -16.00 -6.88
C HIS A 22 13.68 -14.68 -6.37
N ALA A 23 12.83 -14.02 -7.15
CA ALA A 23 12.16 -12.79 -6.75
C ALA A 23 11.27 -13.01 -5.51
N ARG A 24 10.54 -14.14 -5.46
CA ARG A 24 9.76 -14.55 -4.29
C ARG A 24 10.61 -14.68 -3.03
N LEU A 25 11.75 -15.37 -3.12
CA LEU A 25 12.68 -15.57 -2.01
C LEU A 25 13.26 -14.25 -1.50
N LYS A 26 13.56 -13.31 -2.41
CA LYS A 26 14.08 -11.98 -2.07
C LYS A 26 13.00 -10.98 -1.67
N LYS A 27 11.72 -11.38 -1.63
CA LYS A 27 10.57 -10.47 -1.44
C LYS A 27 10.59 -9.29 -2.44
N GLY A 28 11.16 -9.50 -3.61
CA GLY A 28 11.35 -8.45 -4.60
C GLY A 28 10.39 -8.56 -5.78
N THR A 29 10.60 -7.68 -6.75
CA THR A 29 9.91 -7.69 -8.02
C THR A 29 10.71 -8.47 -9.05
N VAL A 30 10.01 -9.32 -9.81
CA VAL A 30 10.58 -10.03 -10.94
C VAL A 30 10.99 -9.02 -12.01
N ARG A 31 12.16 -9.27 -12.58
CA ARG A 31 12.79 -8.39 -13.55
C ARG A 31 13.22 -9.21 -14.76
N PHE A 32 12.79 -8.75 -15.93
CA PHE A 32 13.28 -9.26 -17.19
C PHE A 32 14.07 -8.19 -17.91
N LYS A 33 15.08 -8.62 -18.68
CA LYS A 33 15.57 -7.77 -19.76
C LYS A 33 14.82 -8.20 -21.01
N THR A 34 14.05 -7.29 -21.57
CA THR A 34 13.12 -7.54 -22.67
C THR A 34 13.52 -6.68 -23.86
N SER A 35 13.16 -7.08 -25.07
CA SER A 35 13.31 -6.32 -26.32
C SER A 35 12.01 -6.46 -27.10
N ASN A 36 11.83 -5.65 -28.14
CA ASN A 36 10.63 -5.59 -28.96
C ASN A 36 9.37 -5.37 -28.10
N LEU A 37 9.39 -4.28 -27.31
CA LEU A 37 8.26 -3.96 -26.42
C LEU A 37 6.95 -3.78 -27.18
N ALA A 38 7.00 -3.30 -28.44
CA ALA A 38 5.83 -3.26 -29.31
C ALA A 38 5.15 -4.61 -29.48
N SER A 39 5.91 -5.68 -29.75
CA SER A 39 5.35 -7.03 -29.88
C SER A 39 4.89 -7.61 -28.54
N VAL A 40 5.59 -7.31 -27.44
CA VAL A 40 5.17 -7.69 -26.09
C VAL A 40 3.81 -7.09 -25.74
N TYR A 41 3.62 -5.80 -26.00
CA TYR A 41 2.37 -5.11 -25.71
C TYR A 41 1.22 -5.52 -26.63
N ALA A 42 1.50 -5.79 -27.90
CA ALA A 42 0.51 -6.40 -28.80
C ALA A 42 0.06 -7.78 -28.28
N ALA A 43 0.98 -8.61 -27.79
CA ALA A 43 0.66 -9.91 -27.20
C ALA A 43 -0.09 -9.78 -25.86
N TYR A 44 0.19 -8.73 -25.08
CA TYR A 44 -0.61 -8.43 -23.88
C TYR A 44 -2.05 -8.08 -24.24
N GLU A 45 -2.25 -7.26 -25.26
CA GLU A 45 -3.57 -6.88 -25.76
C GLU A 45 -4.33 -8.10 -26.29
N GLU A 46 -3.68 -8.94 -27.11
CA GLU A 46 -4.26 -10.20 -27.62
C GLU A 46 -4.71 -11.15 -26.49
N ARG A 47 -3.93 -11.23 -25.41
CA ARG A 47 -4.25 -12.06 -24.24
C ARG A 47 -5.18 -11.39 -23.22
N GLY A 48 -5.63 -10.16 -23.47
CA GLY A 48 -6.51 -9.42 -22.55
C GLY A 48 -5.86 -9.10 -21.20
N ILE A 49 -4.53 -8.99 -21.14
CA ILE A 49 -3.79 -8.72 -19.90
C ILE A 49 -4.06 -7.28 -19.44
N ALA A 50 -4.51 -7.11 -18.19
CA ALA A 50 -4.68 -5.79 -17.61
C ALA A 50 -3.35 -5.26 -17.06
N TYR A 51 -2.76 -4.27 -17.75
CA TYR A 51 -1.49 -3.65 -17.38
C TYR A 51 -1.46 -2.15 -17.69
N VAL A 52 -0.48 -1.46 -17.09
CA VAL A 52 -0.01 -0.14 -17.52
C VAL A 52 1.51 -0.04 -17.42
N VAL A 53 2.12 0.79 -18.27
CA VAL A 53 3.47 1.33 -18.07
C VAL A 53 3.36 2.58 -17.19
N LEU A 54 4.01 2.55 -16.03
CA LEU A 54 3.72 3.46 -14.91
C LEU A 54 4.17 4.91 -15.13
N ARG A 55 5.33 5.12 -15.76
CA ARG A 55 5.99 6.43 -15.82
C ARG A 55 6.89 6.54 -17.03
N TRP A 56 7.23 7.77 -17.40
CA TRP A 56 8.08 8.09 -18.54
C TRP A 56 7.55 7.50 -19.85
N ALA A 57 6.22 7.54 -20.04
CA ALA A 57 5.58 6.94 -21.20
C ALA A 57 6.26 7.40 -22.50
N ALA A 58 6.56 8.70 -22.64
CA ALA A 58 7.20 9.28 -23.82
C ALA A 58 8.57 8.65 -24.18
N GLU A 59 9.28 8.06 -23.21
CA GLU A 59 10.60 7.46 -23.42
C GLU A 59 10.56 5.95 -23.64
N VAL A 60 9.39 5.31 -23.55
CA VAL A 60 9.27 3.85 -23.76
C VAL A 60 9.76 3.52 -25.17
N PRO A 61 10.79 2.67 -25.32
CA PRO A 61 11.36 2.35 -26.62
C PRO A 61 10.44 1.37 -27.36
N MET A 62 9.74 1.88 -28.36
CA MET A 62 8.77 1.16 -29.18
C MET A 62 9.35 0.74 -30.53
N GLU A 63 10.50 1.28 -30.92
CA GLU A 63 11.24 0.93 -32.13
C GLU A 63 12.65 0.39 -31.83
N GLN A 64 13.17 -0.46 -32.73
CA GLN A 64 14.49 -1.08 -32.55
C GLN A 64 15.65 -0.07 -32.45
N SER A 65 15.52 1.07 -33.14
CA SER A 65 16.45 2.20 -33.09
C SER A 65 16.52 2.81 -31.69
N GLU A 66 15.37 2.96 -31.02
CA GLU A 66 15.26 3.50 -29.66
C GLU A 66 15.86 2.54 -28.63
N GLU A 67 15.68 1.23 -28.82
CA GLU A 67 16.21 0.21 -27.90
C GLU A 67 17.74 0.19 -27.82
N ALA A 68 18.43 0.50 -28.92
CA ALA A 68 19.89 0.38 -29.01
C ALA A 68 20.62 1.30 -28.02
N GLY A 69 20.05 2.48 -27.73
CA GLY A 69 20.59 3.47 -26.79
C GLY A 69 19.86 3.54 -25.45
N TYR A 70 18.79 2.77 -25.25
CA TYR A 70 17.97 2.86 -24.05
C TYR A 70 18.65 2.21 -22.84
N THR A 71 18.90 3.01 -21.81
CA THR A 71 19.62 2.59 -20.59
C THR A 71 18.76 2.60 -19.33
N LYS A 72 17.50 3.00 -19.45
CA LYS A 72 16.59 3.23 -18.32
C LYS A 72 15.71 2.00 -18.09
N ASP A 73 14.95 2.01 -16.99
CA ASP A 73 14.01 0.95 -16.65
C ASP A 73 12.62 1.25 -17.23
N VAL A 74 11.82 0.21 -17.47
CA VAL A 74 10.38 0.32 -17.79
C VAL A 74 9.58 -0.42 -16.72
N ASP A 75 8.80 0.33 -15.95
CA ASP A 75 8.05 -0.20 -14.82
C ASP A 75 6.59 -0.46 -15.20
N HIS A 76 6.11 -1.66 -14.89
CA HIS A 76 4.76 -2.10 -15.19
C HIS A 76 3.97 -2.32 -13.90
N LEU A 77 2.71 -1.93 -13.93
CA LEU A 77 1.71 -2.37 -12.97
C LEU A 77 0.74 -3.31 -13.68
N ILE A 78 0.46 -4.46 -13.05
CA ILE A 78 -0.33 -5.55 -13.64
C ILE A 78 -1.36 -6.06 -12.63
N ALA A 79 -2.55 -6.41 -13.10
CA ALA A 79 -3.52 -7.11 -12.26
C ALA A 79 -2.95 -8.45 -11.76
N ALA A 80 -3.13 -8.78 -10.47
CA ALA A 80 -2.55 -9.99 -9.88
C ALA A 80 -2.83 -11.29 -10.64
N LYS A 81 -4.04 -11.44 -11.17
CA LYS A 81 -4.46 -12.60 -11.96
C LYS A 81 -3.70 -12.75 -13.28
N ASP A 82 -3.22 -11.65 -13.87
CA ASP A 82 -2.61 -11.62 -15.20
C ASP A 82 -1.07 -11.63 -15.15
N VAL A 83 -0.48 -11.48 -13.96
CA VAL A 83 0.99 -11.46 -13.76
C VAL A 83 1.67 -12.62 -14.48
N MET A 84 1.23 -13.86 -14.26
CA MET A 84 1.94 -15.02 -14.83
C MET A 84 1.86 -15.04 -16.36
N ALA A 85 0.73 -14.62 -16.94
CA ALA A 85 0.57 -14.51 -18.39
C ALA A 85 1.47 -13.42 -18.96
N ALA A 86 1.60 -12.28 -18.25
CA ALA A 86 2.47 -11.17 -18.63
C ALA A 86 3.94 -11.58 -18.60
N LEU A 87 4.37 -12.24 -17.53
CA LEU A 87 5.76 -12.71 -17.42
C LEU A 87 6.11 -13.75 -18.48
N ASP A 88 5.18 -14.66 -18.83
CA ASP A 88 5.37 -15.64 -19.91
C ASP A 88 5.60 -14.97 -21.27
N VAL A 89 4.76 -13.99 -21.62
CA VAL A 89 4.94 -13.21 -22.84
C VAL A 89 6.28 -12.47 -22.80
N SER A 90 6.57 -11.72 -21.74
CA SER A 90 7.78 -10.90 -21.66
C SER A 90 9.07 -11.69 -21.69
N SER A 91 9.10 -12.90 -21.11
CA SER A 91 10.29 -13.74 -21.15
C SER A 91 10.56 -14.34 -22.54
N ALA A 92 9.57 -14.32 -23.45
CA ALA A 92 9.72 -14.83 -24.81
C ALA A 92 10.47 -13.86 -25.73
N TYR A 93 10.67 -12.62 -25.27
CA TYR A 93 11.39 -11.56 -25.97
C TYR A 93 12.63 -11.11 -25.18
N PRO A 94 13.65 -11.96 -24.97
CA PRO A 94 14.84 -11.59 -24.21
C PRO A 94 15.59 -10.44 -24.87
N GLY A 95 16.05 -9.47 -24.08
CA GLY A 95 16.65 -8.25 -24.60
C GLY A 95 17.58 -7.51 -23.64
N LYS A 96 17.71 -6.19 -23.83
CA LYS A 96 18.55 -5.30 -23.01
C LYS A 96 17.74 -4.41 -22.07
N ILE A 97 16.47 -4.16 -22.37
CA ILE A 97 15.64 -3.18 -21.65
C ILE A 97 15.16 -3.79 -20.35
N LYS A 98 15.55 -3.18 -19.24
CA LYS A 98 15.19 -3.67 -17.93
C LYS A 98 13.72 -3.33 -17.64
N CYS A 99 12.90 -4.37 -17.44
CA CYS A 99 11.48 -4.26 -17.17
C CYS A 99 11.16 -4.82 -15.79
N ASP A 100 10.48 -4.01 -14.97
CA ASP A 100 10.00 -4.36 -13.63
C ASP A 100 8.49 -4.59 -13.65
N TYR A 101 8.01 -5.62 -12.95
CA TYR A 101 6.61 -6.08 -12.99
C TYR A 101 5.99 -6.11 -11.59
N TYR A 102 5.25 -5.07 -11.24
CA TYR A 102 4.54 -4.95 -9.97
C TYR A 102 3.10 -5.45 -10.10
N SER A 103 2.60 -6.18 -9.11
CA SER A 103 1.17 -6.48 -8.99
C SER A 103 0.46 -5.47 -8.09
N ALA A 104 -0.83 -5.23 -8.35
CA ALA A 104 -1.64 -4.29 -7.58
C ALA A 104 -1.65 -4.60 -6.07
N GLU A 105 -1.64 -5.88 -5.71
CA GLU A 105 -1.72 -6.38 -4.34
C GLU A 105 -0.35 -6.69 -3.73
N GLY A 106 0.74 -6.48 -4.48
CA GLY A 106 2.10 -6.78 -3.99
C GLY A 106 2.32 -8.28 -3.72
N ARG A 107 1.90 -9.15 -4.64
CA ARG A 107 2.15 -10.60 -4.56
C ARG A 107 3.64 -10.91 -4.51
N SER A 108 4.00 -11.98 -3.81
CA SER A 108 5.38 -12.47 -3.73
C SER A 108 5.97 -12.65 -5.14
N GLY A 109 7.13 -12.05 -5.39
CA GLY A 109 7.77 -12.04 -6.70
C GLY A 109 7.37 -10.87 -7.61
N THR A 110 6.43 -10.01 -7.17
CA THR A 110 5.95 -8.81 -7.89
C THR A 110 5.67 -7.65 -6.92
N SER A 111 6.32 -7.68 -5.76
CA SER A 111 6.17 -6.67 -4.72
C SER A 111 7.42 -5.80 -4.64
N TYR A 112 7.24 -4.57 -4.13
CA TYR A 112 8.34 -3.70 -3.79
C TYR A 112 8.83 -4.06 -2.38
N ASN A 113 9.88 -4.87 -2.31
CA ASN A 113 10.50 -5.32 -1.06
C ASN A 113 9.49 -5.89 -0.03
N GLY A 114 8.50 -6.64 -0.51
CA GLY A 114 7.47 -7.28 0.31
C GLY A 114 6.20 -6.46 0.50
N MET A 115 6.13 -5.23 -0.03
CA MET A 115 4.94 -4.38 0.01
C MET A 115 4.36 -4.14 -1.40
N PRO A 116 3.05 -3.88 -1.52
CA PRO A 116 2.46 -3.33 -2.75
C PRO A 116 3.18 -2.04 -3.17
N TYR A 117 3.36 -1.83 -4.48
CA TYR A 117 4.02 -0.62 -4.99
C TYR A 117 3.16 0.63 -4.77
N TYR A 118 1.85 0.50 -4.95
CA TYR A 118 0.85 1.48 -4.53
C TYR A 118 -0.13 0.81 -3.58
N GLN A 119 -0.91 1.60 -2.85
CA GLN A 119 -2.07 1.06 -2.14
C GLN A 119 -2.95 0.26 -3.12
N PRO A 120 -3.41 -0.96 -2.77
CA PRO A 120 -4.11 -1.84 -3.72
C PRO A 120 -5.30 -1.18 -4.43
N GLU A 121 -6.13 -0.42 -3.72
CA GLU A 121 -7.26 0.30 -4.31
C GLU A 121 -6.81 1.31 -5.38
N ARG A 122 -5.71 2.02 -5.15
CA ARG A 122 -5.12 2.96 -6.12
C ARG A 122 -4.52 2.23 -7.31
N ALA A 123 -3.83 1.12 -7.08
CA ALA A 123 -3.30 0.30 -8.15
C ALA A 123 -4.41 -0.26 -9.06
N LEU A 124 -5.51 -0.75 -8.48
CA LEU A 124 -6.67 -1.25 -9.22
C LEU A 124 -7.38 -0.11 -9.98
N SER A 125 -7.52 1.07 -9.36
CA SER A 125 -8.06 2.27 -10.04
C SER A 125 -7.23 2.65 -11.27
N ILE A 126 -5.89 2.69 -11.15
CA ILE A 126 -4.98 2.96 -12.29
C ILE A 126 -5.23 1.96 -13.43
N LEU A 127 -5.34 0.66 -13.11
CA LEU A 127 -5.56 -0.38 -14.10
C LEU A 127 -6.93 -0.28 -14.77
N ALA A 128 -7.97 0.09 -14.01
CA ALA A 128 -9.33 0.25 -14.50
C ALA A 128 -9.50 1.50 -15.38
N ARG A 129 -8.81 2.58 -15.05
CA ARG A 129 -8.85 3.87 -15.76
C ARG A 129 -7.73 4.05 -16.79
N ARG A 130 -7.01 2.97 -17.13
CA ARG A 130 -5.88 3.04 -18.07
C ARG A 130 -6.28 3.63 -19.42
N SER A 131 -5.37 4.39 -20.01
CA SER A 131 -5.52 4.97 -21.35
C SER A 131 -4.55 4.31 -22.31
N ARG A 132 -4.99 4.12 -23.56
CA ARG A 132 -4.12 3.63 -24.64
C ARG A 132 -3.24 4.79 -25.12
N ASP A 133 -1.93 4.59 -25.08
CA ASP A 133 -0.95 5.46 -25.72
C ASP A 133 -1.00 5.22 -27.24
N PRO A 134 -0.92 6.27 -28.08
CA PRO A 134 -0.98 6.11 -29.54
C PRO A 134 0.06 5.16 -30.13
N ARG A 135 1.17 4.91 -29.41
CA ARG A 135 2.20 3.96 -29.83
C ARG A 135 1.85 2.49 -29.59
N GLY A 136 0.71 2.19 -28.96
CA GLY A 136 0.19 0.82 -28.86
C GLY A 136 0.42 0.11 -27.53
N PHE A 137 0.51 0.85 -26.43
CA PHE A 137 0.57 0.29 -25.07
C PHE A 137 -0.36 1.04 -24.11
N TYR A 138 -0.61 0.49 -22.93
CA TYR A 138 -1.43 1.15 -21.91
C TYR A 138 -0.58 1.91 -20.88
N ARG A 139 -1.06 3.08 -20.47
CA ARG A 139 -0.50 3.95 -19.42
C ARG A 139 -1.63 4.38 -18.47
N PRO A 140 -1.34 4.89 -17.26
CA PRO A 140 -2.36 5.53 -16.46
C PRO A 140 -3.03 6.68 -17.24
N CYS A 141 -4.29 7.00 -16.93
CA CYS A 141 -4.89 8.24 -17.45
C CYS A 141 -4.10 9.45 -16.91
N LEU A 142 -4.27 10.63 -17.54
CA LEU A 142 -3.44 11.80 -17.22
C LEU A 142 -3.45 12.18 -15.72
N GLU A 143 -4.62 12.10 -15.09
CA GLU A 143 -4.78 12.36 -13.66
C GLU A 143 -4.01 11.33 -12.81
N ASP A 144 -4.24 10.04 -13.07
CA ASP A 144 -3.58 8.95 -12.33
C ASP A 144 -2.08 8.93 -12.57
N GLU A 145 -1.60 9.29 -13.76
CA GLU A 145 -0.18 9.37 -14.10
C GLU A 145 0.51 10.43 -13.25
N PHE A 146 -0.11 11.60 -13.12
CA PHE A 146 0.41 12.68 -12.28
C PHE A 146 0.47 12.23 -10.81
N PHE A 147 -0.60 11.67 -10.25
CA PHE A 147 -0.62 11.25 -8.84
C PHE A 147 0.30 10.06 -8.56
N ALA A 148 0.35 9.07 -9.45
CA ALA A 148 1.25 7.92 -9.33
C ALA A 148 2.72 8.34 -9.38
N PHE A 149 3.05 9.35 -10.20
CA PHE A 149 4.39 9.93 -10.26
C PHE A 149 4.70 10.76 -9.01
N ALA A 150 3.79 11.63 -8.57
CA ALA A 150 3.92 12.40 -7.34
C ALA A 150 4.14 11.50 -6.11
N HIS A 151 3.36 10.43 -5.98
CA HIS A 151 3.52 9.41 -4.93
C HIS A 151 4.90 8.75 -5.00
N HIS A 152 5.35 8.35 -6.20
CA HIS A 152 6.67 7.77 -6.38
C HIS A 152 7.79 8.72 -5.92
N LEU A 153 7.70 10.00 -6.29
CA LEU A 153 8.70 11.00 -5.89
C LEU A 153 8.69 11.25 -4.38
N CYS A 154 7.50 11.44 -3.80
CA CYS A 154 7.34 11.75 -2.39
C CYS A 154 7.78 10.58 -1.49
N TYR A 155 7.26 9.38 -1.73
CA TYR A 155 7.42 8.27 -0.80
C TYR A 155 8.51 7.28 -1.19
N HIS A 156 8.73 7.03 -2.48
CA HIS A 156 9.71 6.02 -2.91
C HIS A 156 11.09 6.62 -3.13
N LYS A 157 11.19 7.80 -3.77
CA LYS A 157 12.48 8.47 -3.95
C LYS A 157 12.88 9.35 -2.77
N GLY A 158 11.96 10.17 -2.28
CA GLY A 158 12.25 11.17 -1.26
C GLY A 158 13.26 12.21 -1.75
N HIS A 159 14.17 12.62 -0.87
CA HIS A 159 15.25 13.58 -1.16
C HIS A 159 16.09 13.23 -2.40
N ARG A 160 16.18 11.93 -2.75
CA ARG A 160 16.87 11.42 -3.96
C ARG A 160 16.23 11.82 -5.28
N ALA A 161 15.07 12.48 -5.25
CA ALA A 161 14.47 13.10 -6.42
C ALA A 161 15.10 14.47 -6.76
N GLY A 162 15.96 15.02 -5.91
CA GLY A 162 16.53 16.36 -6.08
C GLY A 162 15.50 17.49 -5.93
N ILE A 163 14.33 17.20 -5.38
CA ILE A 163 13.27 18.17 -5.10
C ILE A 163 13.45 18.68 -3.67
N PRO A 164 13.36 20.00 -3.41
CA PRO A 164 13.40 20.53 -2.05
C PRO A 164 12.48 19.76 -1.11
N THR A 165 12.98 19.31 0.03
CA THR A 165 12.22 18.42 0.91
C THR A 165 11.14 19.17 1.68
N GLY A 166 11.40 20.43 2.05
CA GLY A 166 10.56 21.18 2.99
C GLY A 166 10.76 20.73 4.44
N THR A 167 11.83 19.99 4.72
CA THR A 167 12.28 19.58 6.07
C THR A 167 13.77 19.90 6.21
N ASP A 168 14.39 19.52 7.33
CA ASP A 168 15.83 19.68 7.55
C ASP A 168 16.70 18.73 6.69
N VAL A 169 16.08 17.81 5.94
CA VAL A 169 16.80 16.90 5.03
C VAL A 169 17.13 17.65 3.74
N ALA A 170 18.40 17.72 3.37
CA ALA A 170 18.81 18.31 2.09
C ALA A 170 18.38 17.44 0.89
N PRO A 171 17.98 18.03 -0.26
CA PRO A 171 17.79 17.28 -1.49
C PRO A 171 19.13 16.86 -2.11
N ASP A 172 19.15 15.72 -2.80
CA ASP A 172 20.33 15.28 -3.55
C ASP A 172 20.58 16.20 -4.75
N THR A 173 21.84 16.58 -4.95
CA THR A 173 22.22 17.48 -6.05
C THR A 173 22.51 16.76 -7.36
N ASP A 174 22.70 15.43 -7.31
CA ASP A 174 23.07 14.57 -8.44
C ASP A 174 21.90 13.67 -8.91
N ALA A 175 20.67 14.13 -8.72
CA ALA A 175 19.48 13.41 -9.16
C ALA A 175 19.58 13.05 -10.67
N PRO A 176 19.36 11.78 -11.07
CA PRO A 176 19.68 11.31 -12.42
C PRO A 176 18.74 11.83 -13.52
N ARG A 177 17.70 12.58 -13.14
CA ARG A 177 16.67 13.15 -14.00
C ARG A 177 16.12 14.42 -13.34
N ASP A 178 15.62 15.35 -14.16
CA ASP A 178 14.83 16.49 -13.67
C ASP A 178 13.40 16.06 -13.36
N TYR A 179 13.22 15.50 -12.16
CA TYR A 179 11.92 15.01 -11.70
C TYR A 179 10.92 16.16 -11.46
N LEU A 180 11.39 17.35 -11.08
CA LEU A 180 10.53 18.49 -10.83
C LEU A 180 9.91 19.01 -12.12
N ALA A 181 10.71 19.13 -13.19
CA ALA A 181 10.21 19.53 -14.50
C ALA A 181 9.18 18.52 -15.04
N GLU A 182 9.45 17.22 -14.93
CA GLU A 182 8.50 16.19 -15.36
C GLU A 182 7.20 16.25 -14.55
N LEU A 183 7.28 16.42 -13.23
CA LEU A 183 6.11 16.52 -12.36
C LEU A 183 5.24 17.74 -12.74
N LYS A 184 5.86 18.91 -12.98
CA LYS A 184 5.17 20.11 -13.48
C LYS A 184 4.52 19.87 -14.85
N ARG A 185 5.23 19.20 -15.75
CA ARG A 185 4.71 18.83 -17.08
C ARG A 185 3.48 17.92 -16.98
N LEU A 186 3.51 16.92 -16.09
CA LEU A 186 2.38 16.03 -15.84
C LEU A 186 1.21 16.76 -15.21
N ALA A 187 1.46 17.67 -14.26
CA ALA A 187 0.42 18.49 -13.65
C ALA A 187 -0.33 19.36 -14.67
N ILE A 188 0.37 20.01 -15.60
CA ILE A 188 -0.24 20.78 -16.69
C ILE A 188 -1.12 19.88 -17.55
N LYS A 189 -0.62 18.70 -17.95
CA LYS A 189 -1.42 17.73 -18.75
C LYS A 189 -2.66 17.24 -18.01
N ALA A 190 -2.54 17.04 -16.70
CA ALA A 190 -3.63 16.64 -15.82
C ALA A 190 -4.53 17.82 -15.38
N GLN A 191 -4.29 19.04 -15.88
CA GLN A 191 -5.02 20.26 -15.54
C GLN A 191 -5.06 20.55 -14.03
N ARG A 192 -3.96 20.25 -13.32
CA ARG A 192 -3.80 20.52 -11.89
C ARG A 192 -3.29 21.93 -11.65
N ASN A 193 -4.24 22.84 -11.49
CA ASN A 193 -3.97 24.26 -11.20
C ASN A 193 -3.89 24.56 -9.69
N ASP A 194 -4.08 23.55 -8.83
CA ASP A 194 -4.18 23.66 -7.38
C ASP A 194 -2.90 23.20 -6.64
N LEU A 195 -1.79 23.07 -7.38
CA LEU A 195 -0.48 22.73 -6.83
C LEU A 195 0.02 23.78 -5.84
N PRO A 196 0.81 23.37 -4.83
CA PRO A 196 1.48 24.33 -3.95
C PRO A 196 2.46 25.21 -4.75
N GLU A 197 2.46 26.51 -4.45
CA GLU A 197 3.33 27.52 -5.11
C GLU A 197 4.81 27.14 -4.99
N ASN A 198 5.22 26.74 -3.79
CA ASN A 198 6.53 26.13 -3.53
C ASN A 198 6.40 24.60 -3.51
N MET A 199 6.87 23.96 -4.58
CA MET A 199 6.85 22.51 -4.71
C MET A 199 7.98 21.88 -3.88
N THR A 200 7.67 21.59 -2.61
CA THR A 200 8.49 20.74 -1.74
C THR A 200 7.91 19.33 -1.63
N LEU A 201 8.70 18.35 -1.20
CA LEU A 201 8.20 17.00 -0.93
C LEU A 201 7.20 16.96 0.24
N LEU A 202 7.39 17.78 1.29
CA LEU A 202 6.41 17.94 2.37
C LEU A 202 5.10 18.56 1.86
N GLY A 203 5.19 19.61 1.03
CA GLY A 203 4.02 20.19 0.36
C GLY A 203 3.30 19.17 -0.54
N MET A 204 4.07 18.32 -1.23
CA MET A 204 3.54 17.23 -2.04
C MET A 204 2.86 16.16 -1.18
N HIS A 205 3.42 15.81 -0.02
CA HIS A 205 2.78 14.90 0.93
C HIS A 205 1.39 15.42 1.33
N HIS A 206 1.27 16.67 1.77
CA HIS A 206 -0.02 17.27 2.13
C HIS A 206 -1.01 17.28 0.97
N TYR A 207 -0.51 17.61 -0.22
CA TYR A 207 -1.31 17.60 -1.44
C TYR A 207 -1.81 16.18 -1.78
N LEU A 208 -0.97 15.16 -1.66
CA LEU A 208 -1.34 13.76 -1.86
C LEU A 208 -2.38 13.30 -0.83
N VAL A 209 -2.20 13.64 0.45
CA VAL A 209 -3.18 13.33 1.52
C VAL A 209 -4.54 13.96 1.21
N ARG A 210 -4.58 15.25 0.85
CA ARG A 210 -5.81 15.96 0.48
C ARG A 210 -6.55 15.29 -0.68
N ASN A 211 -5.80 14.77 -1.65
CA ASN A 211 -6.35 14.10 -2.83
C ASN A 211 -6.49 12.57 -2.65
N LYS A 212 -6.41 12.04 -1.42
CA LYS A 212 -6.55 10.60 -1.10
C LYS A 212 -5.48 9.68 -1.73
N TRP A 213 -4.31 10.21 -2.07
CA TRP A 213 -3.13 9.50 -2.59
C TRP A 213 -1.97 9.44 -1.60
N GLY A 214 -2.16 9.92 -0.36
CA GLY A 214 -1.10 9.91 0.64
C GLY A 214 -0.80 8.50 1.16
N MET A 215 0.48 8.22 1.42
CA MET A 215 0.90 7.01 2.13
C MET A 215 0.42 7.10 3.59
N PRO A 216 -0.31 6.10 4.12
CA PRO A 216 -0.73 6.10 5.52
C PRO A 216 0.47 5.99 6.46
N TYR A 217 0.38 6.62 7.64
CA TYR A 217 1.45 6.64 8.64
C TYR A 217 1.94 5.24 9.02
N ASP A 218 1.04 4.28 9.22
CA ASP A 218 1.41 2.90 9.58
C ASP A 218 2.21 2.18 8.47
N LEU A 219 2.05 2.63 7.21
CA LEU A 219 2.86 2.16 6.09
C LEU A 219 4.20 2.89 6.01
N MET A 220 4.26 4.19 6.31
CA MET A 220 5.52 4.93 6.38
C MET A 220 6.49 4.27 7.35
N LEU A 221 6.03 3.94 8.57
CA LEU A 221 6.83 3.26 9.60
C LEU A 221 7.42 1.92 9.18
N ARG A 222 6.69 1.20 8.30
CA ARG A 222 7.04 -0.16 7.87
C ARG A 222 7.52 -0.18 6.42
N TRP A 223 7.73 0.99 5.81
CA TRP A 223 8.15 1.09 4.43
C TRP A 223 9.56 0.51 4.30
N PRO A 224 9.78 -0.46 3.39
CA PRO A 224 11.03 -1.20 3.35
C PRO A 224 12.25 -0.37 2.91
N ASP A 225 12.02 0.80 2.31
CA ASP A 225 13.06 1.76 1.92
C ASP A 225 12.93 3.02 2.79
N SER A 226 13.28 2.89 4.07
CA SER A 226 13.31 4.00 5.03
C SER A 226 14.50 4.91 4.75
N HIS A 227 14.29 5.92 3.92
CA HIS A 227 15.27 6.95 3.59
C HIS A 227 15.06 8.18 4.47
N SER A 228 16.06 9.07 4.57
CA SER A 228 16.05 10.20 5.51
C SER A 228 14.82 11.10 5.40
N PHE A 229 14.23 11.25 4.21
CA PHE A 229 13.01 12.02 4.05
C PHE A 229 11.77 11.31 4.63
N MET A 230 11.69 9.98 4.49
CA MET A 230 10.60 9.18 5.10
C MET A 230 10.65 9.27 6.63
N GLU A 231 11.84 9.24 7.22
CA GLU A 231 12.05 9.39 8.66
C GLU A 231 11.62 10.77 9.13
N ALA A 232 12.09 11.83 8.46
CA ALA A 232 11.70 13.21 8.78
C ALA A 232 10.18 13.43 8.64
N LEU A 233 9.56 12.86 7.59
CA LEU A 233 8.11 12.93 7.39
C LEU A 233 7.33 12.20 8.49
N THR A 234 7.84 11.06 8.95
CA THR A 234 7.24 10.31 10.06
C THR A 234 7.27 11.15 11.34
N CYS A 235 8.41 11.75 11.68
CA CYS A 235 8.52 12.63 12.85
C CYS A 235 7.61 13.86 12.74
N PHE A 236 7.47 14.42 11.53
CA PHE A 236 6.55 15.53 11.29
C PHE A 236 5.09 15.13 11.57
N GLU A 237 4.65 13.96 11.07
CA GLU A 237 3.32 13.42 11.33
C GLU A 237 3.08 13.13 12.82
N GLU A 238 4.12 12.68 13.53
CA GLU A 238 4.10 12.45 14.98
C GLU A 238 3.91 13.74 15.77
N ALA A 239 4.70 14.76 15.47
CA ALA A 239 4.58 16.07 16.10
C ALA A 239 3.20 16.71 15.86
N ALA A 240 2.67 16.59 14.64
CA ALA A 240 1.35 17.13 14.28
C ALA A 240 0.18 16.46 15.04
N MET A 241 0.41 15.28 15.62
CA MET A 241 -0.59 14.47 16.32
C MET A 241 -0.35 14.37 17.82
N GLU A 242 0.70 14.99 18.37
CA GLU A 242 1.12 14.82 19.77
C GLU A 242 -0.05 15.02 20.76
N GLY A 243 -0.82 16.09 20.58
CA GLY A 243 -1.98 16.39 21.42
C GLY A 243 -3.09 15.34 21.32
N ASP A 244 -3.33 14.76 20.15
CA ASP A 244 -4.32 13.69 19.97
C ASP A 244 -3.82 12.36 20.53
N CYS A 245 -2.53 12.04 20.32
CA CYS A 245 -1.89 10.85 20.85
C CYS A 245 -1.93 10.83 22.38
N SER A 246 -1.73 11.98 23.03
CA SER A 246 -1.82 12.10 24.49
C SER A 246 -3.23 11.78 25.01
N LEU A 247 -4.27 12.27 24.33
CA LEU A 247 -5.66 11.96 24.67
C LEU A 247 -6.03 10.50 24.36
N ALA A 248 -5.42 9.91 23.34
CA ALA A 248 -5.66 8.54 22.90
C ALA A 248 -4.81 7.49 23.64
N LYS A 249 -4.03 7.87 24.67
CA LYS A 249 -3.04 6.98 25.33
C LYS A 249 -3.63 5.65 25.83
N ASP A 250 -4.88 5.66 26.28
CA ASP A 250 -5.60 4.50 26.81
C ASP A 250 -6.68 3.98 25.85
N LEU A 251 -6.72 4.48 24.61
CA LEU A 251 -7.67 4.09 23.59
C LEU A 251 -7.08 2.99 22.70
N THR A 252 -7.79 1.87 22.60
CA THR A 252 -7.58 0.86 21.56
C THR A 252 -8.79 0.82 20.66
N ILE A 253 -8.60 0.82 19.35
CA ILE A 253 -9.69 0.61 18.40
C ILE A 253 -9.56 -0.78 17.79
N ILE A 254 -10.62 -1.58 17.93
CA ILE A 254 -10.72 -2.91 17.34
C ILE A 254 -11.77 -2.87 16.23
N VAL A 255 -11.36 -3.22 15.01
CA VAL A 255 -12.20 -3.17 13.82
C VAL A 255 -12.49 -4.58 13.34
N LEU A 256 -13.76 -4.97 13.30
CA LEU A 256 -14.22 -6.17 12.62
C LEU A 256 -14.22 -5.95 11.11
N ARG A 257 -14.06 -7.03 10.37
CA ARG A 257 -14.03 -7.05 8.91
C ARG A 257 -15.29 -7.69 8.33
N ASP A 258 -15.47 -7.56 7.02
CA ASP A 258 -16.56 -8.23 6.27
C ASP A 258 -16.54 -9.75 6.43
N ASP A 259 -15.39 -10.34 6.77
CA ASP A 259 -15.28 -11.78 7.04
C ASP A 259 -15.61 -12.16 8.51
N CYS A 260 -16.28 -11.25 9.23
CA CYS A 260 -16.76 -11.35 10.60
C CYS A 260 -18.06 -10.52 10.80
N ASP A 261 -19.04 -10.66 9.90
CA ASP A 261 -20.23 -9.80 9.79
C ASP A 261 -21.55 -10.41 10.26
N SER A 262 -21.59 -11.71 10.55
CA SER A 262 -22.77 -12.34 11.14
C SER A 262 -22.92 -11.98 12.63
N LEU A 263 -24.15 -11.84 13.12
CA LEU A 263 -24.45 -11.54 14.53
C LEU A 263 -23.75 -12.48 15.52
N GLU A 264 -23.66 -13.77 15.21
CA GLU A 264 -22.96 -14.75 16.06
C GLU A 264 -21.46 -14.46 16.17
N LEU A 265 -20.79 -14.20 15.06
CA LEU A 265 -19.35 -13.89 15.04
C LEU A 265 -19.04 -12.54 15.69
N GLU A 266 -19.89 -11.54 15.48
CA GLU A 266 -19.79 -10.24 16.15
C GLU A 266 -19.91 -10.38 17.67
N GLU A 267 -20.85 -11.20 18.14
CA GLU A 267 -21.05 -11.44 19.57
C GLU A 267 -19.86 -12.18 20.19
N ILE A 268 -19.31 -13.18 19.49
CA ILE A 268 -18.06 -13.84 19.91
C ILE A 268 -16.93 -12.81 20.03
N ALA A 269 -16.78 -11.92 19.03
CA ALA A 269 -15.75 -10.89 19.07
C ALA A 269 -15.97 -9.94 20.26
N ARG A 270 -17.20 -9.43 20.45
CA ARG A 270 -17.60 -8.54 21.54
C ARG A 270 -17.26 -9.13 22.91
N GLN A 271 -17.72 -10.35 23.18
CA GLN A 271 -17.49 -11.02 24.47
C GLN A 271 -16.00 -11.16 24.76
N LYS A 272 -15.21 -11.55 23.75
CA LYS A 272 -13.77 -11.69 23.89
C LYS A 272 -13.02 -10.38 24.03
N ILE A 273 -13.48 -9.31 23.40
CA ILE A 273 -12.93 -7.96 23.60
C ILE A 273 -13.18 -7.53 25.05
N ALA A 274 -14.39 -7.75 25.56
CA ALA A 274 -14.76 -7.42 26.94
C ALA A 274 -13.96 -8.19 28.01
N GLU A 275 -13.31 -9.31 27.66
CA GLU A 275 -12.39 -10.03 28.57
C GLU A 275 -11.15 -9.18 28.96
N ARG A 276 -10.77 -8.18 28.15
CA ARG A 276 -9.53 -7.39 28.34
C ARG A 276 -9.71 -5.88 28.25
N PHE A 277 -10.83 -5.42 27.74
CA PHE A 277 -11.08 -4.01 27.50
C PHE A 277 -12.46 -3.62 28.02
N THR A 278 -12.61 -2.35 28.40
CA THR A 278 -13.94 -1.75 28.56
C THR A 278 -14.39 -1.21 27.20
N ILE A 279 -15.48 -1.73 26.66
CA ILE A 279 -16.07 -1.22 25.41
C ILE A 279 -16.86 0.04 25.74
N GLU A 280 -16.38 1.19 25.30
CA GLU A 280 -17.02 2.50 25.54
C GLU A 280 -18.05 2.80 24.46
N GLN A 281 -17.74 2.46 23.21
CA GLN A 281 -18.63 2.70 22.09
C GLN A 281 -18.45 1.65 20.99
N GLU A 282 -19.54 1.41 20.27
CA GLU A 282 -19.60 0.58 19.09
C GLU A 282 -20.15 1.37 17.92
N ILE A 283 -19.46 1.32 16.79
CA ILE A 283 -19.80 2.12 15.61
C ILE A 283 -19.83 1.22 14.39
N ARG A 284 -21.03 1.00 13.86
CA ARG A 284 -21.21 0.39 12.53
C ARG A 284 -20.73 1.40 11.48
N LEU A 285 -19.80 0.99 10.63
CA LEU A 285 -19.20 1.87 9.65
C LEU A 285 -20.08 1.94 8.40
N ASP A 286 -20.51 3.15 8.04
CA ASP A 286 -21.20 3.41 6.77
C ASP A 286 -20.22 3.40 5.58
N GLY A 287 -20.74 3.50 4.35
CA GLY A 287 -19.91 3.45 3.14
C GLY A 287 -18.77 4.47 3.11
N ALA A 288 -19.00 5.68 3.61
CA ALA A 288 -17.99 6.74 3.63
C ALA A 288 -16.91 6.48 4.70
N ALA A 289 -17.31 6.09 5.91
CA ALA A 289 -16.39 5.72 6.98
C ALA A 289 -15.56 4.49 6.59
N ARG A 290 -16.17 3.51 5.94
CA ARG A 290 -15.49 2.31 5.41
C ARG A 290 -14.41 2.69 4.41
N GLU A 291 -14.72 3.54 3.44
CA GLU A 291 -13.75 4.04 2.46
C GLU A 291 -12.57 4.75 3.14
N ARG A 292 -12.86 5.66 4.09
CA ARG A 292 -11.81 6.39 4.82
C ARG A 292 -10.91 5.46 5.62
N VAL A 293 -11.49 4.51 6.37
CA VAL A 293 -10.71 3.53 7.16
C VAL A 293 -9.88 2.67 6.22
N MET A 294 -10.45 2.20 5.12
CA MET A 294 -9.71 1.43 4.11
C MET A 294 -8.50 2.19 3.57
N GLN A 295 -8.68 3.46 3.20
CA GLN A 295 -7.64 4.27 2.56
C GLN A 295 -6.56 4.76 3.54
N ARG A 296 -6.91 5.02 4.80
CA ARG A 296 -6.05 5.74 5.76
C ARG A 296 -5.40 4.86 6.83
N THR A 297 -5.70 3.56 6.84
CA THR A 297 -5.16 2.63 7.85
C THR A 297 -4.66 1.35 7.19
N ARG A 298 -3.83 0.58 7.90
CA ARG A 298 -3.22 -0.67 7.42
C ARG A 298 -2.46 -0.49 6.10
N GLY A 299 -1.92 0.70 5.85
CA GLY A 299 -1.25 1.04 4.60
C GLY A 299 -2.14 0.98 3.36
N GLY A 300 -3.46 1.09 3.51
CA GLY A 300 -4.39 0.89 2.41
C GLY A 300 -4.59 -0.58 2.02
N ASN A 301 -3.94 -1.52 2.72
CA ASN A 301 -3.94 -2.93 2.36
C ASN A 301 -4.86 -3.74 3.28
N TRP A 302 -6.11 -3.85 2.86
CA TRP A 302 -7.16 -4.64 3.51
C TRP A 302 -7.33 -6.04 2.92
N ASN A 303 -6.40 -6.46 2.05
CA ASN A 303 -6.47 -7.77 1.41
C ASN A 303 -6.21 -8.90 2.40
N GLU A 304 -6.88 -10.02 2.17
CA GLU A 304 -6.61 -11.25 2.90
C GLU A 304 -5.26 -11.83 2.50
N LYS A 305 -4.52 -12.36 3.47
CA LYS A 305 -3.12 -12.74 3.22
C LYS A 305 -3.06 -13.84 2.17
N GLY A 306 -2.37 -13.55 1.06
CA GLY A 306 -2.21 -14.49 -0.05
C GLY A 306 -3.41 -14.59 -0.99
N ARG A 307 -4.39 -13.69 -0.87
CA ARG A 307 -5.58 -13.61 -1.74
C ARG A 307 -5.70 -12.23 -2.37
N GLU A 308 -6.46 -12.13 -3.45
CA GLU A 308 -6.77 -10.85 -4.15
C GLU A 308 -7.93 -10.11 -3.48
N GLU A 309 -8.69 -10.81 -2.67
CA GLU A 309 -9.91 -10.31 -2.05
C GLU A 309 -9.59 -9.25 -0.98
N THR A 310 -10.07 -8.02 -1.23
CA THR A 310 -10.14 -6.95 -0.23
C THR A 310 -11.30 -7.25 0.72
N ILE A 311 -11.01 -7.33 2.02
CA ILE A 311 -12.02 -7.55 3.04
C ILE A 311 -12.05 -6.32 3.94
N GLY A 312 -13.07 -5.49 3.75
CA GLY A 312 -13.18 -4.17 4.35
C GLY A 312 -13.63 -4.20 5.81
N PRO A 313 -13.60 -3.04 6.48
CA PRO A 313 -14.02 -2.91 7.88
C PRO A 313 -15.55 -2.76 8.01
N THR A 314 -16.18 -3.35 9.03
CA THR A 314 -17.64 -3.33 9.23
C THR A 314 -18.07 -2.61 10.50
N LEU A 315 -17.45 -2.96 11.63
CA LEU A 315 -17.81 -2.52 12.97
C LEU A 315 -16.54 -2.12 13.71
N ALA A 316 -16.53 -0.97 14.37
CA ALA A 316 -15.45 -0.53 15.22
C ALA A 316 -15.89 -0.53 16.69
N PHE A 317 -15.06 -1.14 17.54
CA PHE A 317 -15.12 -1.05 18.99
C PHE A 317 -14.09 -0.03 19.46
N LEU A 318 -14.56 0.98 20.19
CA LEU A 318 -13.74 2.00 20.80
C LEU A 318 -13.58 1.60 22.27
N CYS A 319 -12.38 1.14 22.60
CA CYS A 319 -12.10 0.42 23.82
C CYS A 319 -11.16 1.20 24.73
N ARG A 320 -11.48 1.26 26.02
CA ARG A 320 -10.52 1.68 27.05
C ARG A 320 -9.67 0.51 27.50
N ASN A 321 -8.36 0.73 27.50
CA ASN A 321 -7.38 -0.22 28.03
C ASN A 321 -7.61 -0.41 29.54
N ALA A 322 -7.42 -1.62 30.03
CA ALA A 322 -7.28 -1.85 31.46
C ALA A 322 -6.00 -1.13 31.97
N PRO A 323 -5.95 -0.70 33.25
CA PRO A 323 -4.74 -0.08 33.80
C PRO A 323 -3.50 -0.99 33.71
N GLU A 324 -3.70 -2.29 33.87
CA GLU A 324 -2.66 -3.31 33.77
C GLU A 324 -3.06 -4.33 32.70
N PRO A 325 -2.15 -4.66 31.75
CA PRO A 325 -2.44 -5.64 30.73
C PRO A 325 -2.55 -7.05 31.33
N GLY A 326 -3.47 -7.85 30.82
CA GLY A 326 -3.59 -9.24 31.23
C GLY A 326 -2.45 -10.13 30.72
N PRO A 327 -2.52 -11.46 30.96
CA PRO A 327 -1.46 -12.38 30.55
C PRO A 327 -1.27 -12.43 29.03
N LEU A 328 -0.02 -12.56 28.60
CA LEU A 328 0.36 -12.73 27.20
C LEU A 328 -0.18 -14.05 26.61
N PRO A 329 -0.42 -14.12 25.29
CA PRO A 329 -0.80 -15.37 24.65
C PRO A 329 0.25 -16.48 24.82
N ASP A 330 -0.21 -17.73 24.85
CA ASP A 330 0.65 -18.91 24.94
C ASP A 330 1.78 -18.86 23.90
N ASN A 331 3.01 -19.20 24.35
CA ASN A 331 4.26 -19.17 23.58
C ASN A 331 4.86 -17.77 23.30
N MET A 332 4.30 -16.69 23.86
CA MET A 332 4.92 -15.36 23.85
C MET A 332 5.52 -15.00 25.21
N SER A 333 6.73 -14.43 25.18
CA SER A 333 7.36 -13.79 26.33
C SER A 333 7.48 -12.29 26.06
N ALA A 334 7.66 -11.48 27.11
CA ALA A 334 7.89 -10.04 26.97
C ALA A 334 9.00 -9.71 25.96
N ALA A 335 10.12 -10.44 25.99
CA ALA A 335 11.21 -10.28 25.04
C ALA A 335 10.81 -10.60 23.58
N LYS A 336 9.99 -11.65 23.37
CA LYS A 336 9.46 -11.97 22.03
C LYS A 336 8.48 -10.91 21.55
N VAL A 337 7.67 -10.34 22.44
CA VAL A 337 6.75 -9.24 22.12
C VAL A 337 7.56 -8.01 21.71
N ALA A 338 8.49 -7.55 22.55
CA ALA A 338 9.31 -6.36 22.28
C ALA A 338 10.09 -6.47 20.96
N LYS A 339 10.63 -7.66 20.64
CA LYS A 339 11.33 -7.89 19.37
C LYS A 339 10.39 -7.90 18.16
N ARG A 340 9.19 -8.47 18.29
CA ARG A 340 8.28 -8.72 17.16
C ARG A 340 7.31 -7.57 16.91
N TYR A 341 6.95 -6.84 17.96
CA TYR A 341 5.96 -5.77 17.98
C TYR A 341 6.50 -4.58 18.79
N PRO A 342 7.64 -3.99 18.40
CA PRO A 342 8.26 -2.89 19.15
C PRO A 342 7.35 -1.66 19.29
N GLN A 343 6.38 -1.51 18.38
CA GLN A 343 5.42 -0.40 18.35
C GLN A 343 4.15 -0.65 19.17
N VAL A 344 3.97 -1.82 19.79
CA VAL A 344 2.77 -2.11 20.58
C VAL A 344 2.91 -1.51 21.98
N HIS A 345 2.03 -0.57 22.32
CA HIS A 345 2.06 0.11 23.62
C HIS A 345 1.29 -0.67 24.71
N HIS A 346 0.20 -1.35 24.34
CA HIS A 346 -0.60 -2.13 25.28
C HIS A 346 -0.76 -3.57 24.78
N THR A 347 -0.27 -4.55 25.54
CA THR A 347 -0.12 -5.93 25.03
C THR A 347 -1.43 -6.70 24.91
N ASP A 348 -2.52 -6.26 25.55
CA ASP A 348 -3.83 -6.90 25.40
C ASP A 348 -4.37 -6.83 23.98
N VAL A 349 -3.86 -5.94 23.11
CA VAL A 349 -4.20 -5.95 21.67
C VAL A 349 -3.87 -7.30 21.00
N LEU A 350 -3.01 -8.12 21.62
CA LEU A 350 -2.68 -9.48 21.16
C LEU A 350 -3.82 -10.49 21.39
N ILE A 351 -4.86 -10.15 22.16
CA ILE A 351 -6.09 -10.97 22.28
C ILE A 351 -6.75 -11.22 20.92
N LYS A 352 -6.43 -10.39 19.91
CA LYS A 352 -6.86 -10.60 18.52
C LYS A 352 -6.57 -11.99 17.99
N ARG A 353 -5.54 -12.67 18.51
CA ARG A 353 -5.22 -14.07 18.18
C ARG A 353 -6.27 -15.06 18.72
N ALA A 354 -6.71 -14.88 19.96
CA ALA A 354 -7.73 -15.72 20.57
C ALA A 354 -9.11 -15.49 19.94
N ILE A 355 -9.43 -14.23 19.64
CA ILE A 355 -10.65 -13.86 18.90
C ILE A 355 -10.67 -14.55 17.53
N ARG A 356 -9.58 -14.42 16.75
CA ARG A 356 -9.41 -15.11 15.46
C ARG A 356 -9.58 -16.62 15.58
N ALA A 357 -8.98 -17.25 16.59
CA ALA A 357 -9.09 -18.68 16.79
C ALA A 357 -10.54 -19.12 17.09
N ALA A 358 -11.26 -18.36 17.93
CA ALA A 358 -12.65 -18.63 18.24
C ALA A 358 -13.56 -18.49 17.00
N ILE A 359 -13.42 -17.40 16.25
CA ILE A 359 -14.17 -17.16 15.01
C ILE A 359 -13.93 -18.28 13.99
N ASN A 360 -12.67 -18.63 13.74
CA ASN A 360 -12.34 -19.69 12.77
C ASN A 360 -12.75 -21.09 13.23
N LYS A 361 -12.94 -21.31 14.54
CA LYS A 361 -13.48 -22.56 15.09
C LYS A 361 -14.99 -22.67 14.84
N VAL A 362 -15.72 -21.58 15.07
CA VAL A 362 -17.19 -21.55 14.94
C VAL A 362 -17.61 -21.51 13.46
N ALA A 363 -16.96 -20.68 12.65
CA ALA A 363 -17.22 -20.56 11.23
C ALA A 363 -15.95 -20.90 10.43
N PRO A 364 -15.63 -22.19 10.22
CA PRO A 364 -14.43 -22.58 9.47
C PRO A 364 -14.50 -22.16 7.99
N THR A 365 -13.35 -21.88 7.39
CA THR A 365 -13.19 -21.79 5.93
C THR A 365 -11.99 -22.60 5.46
N SER A 366 -11.74 -22.59 4.15
CA SER A 366 -10.53 -23.18 3.57
C SER A 366 -9.22 -22.50 4.01
N PHE A 367 -9.30 -21.35 4.69
CA PHE A 367 -8.15 -20.64 5.24
C PHE A 367 -8.47 -20.07 6.65
N SER A 368 -7.43 -19.62 7.35
CA SER A 368 -7.61 -18.93 8.63
C SER A 368 -7.83 -17.44 8.41
N ARG A 369 -9.05 -16.97 8.62
CA ARG A 369 -9.44 -15.56 8.51
C ARG A 369 -8.70 -14.70 9.51
N ALA A 370 -8.29 -13.50 9.10
CA ALA A 370 -7.80 -12.50 10.06
C ALA A 370 -8.96 -11.87 10.85
N ALA A 371 -10.17 -11.77 10.29
CA ALA A 371 -11.46 -11.36 10.90
C ALA A 371 -11.54 -9.97 11.56
N ILE A 372 -10.48 -9.54 12.24
CA ILE A 372 -10.38 -8.32 13.02
C ILE A 372 -8.99 -7.69 12.88
N HIS A 373 -8.94 -6.38 13.08
CA HIS A 373 -7.74 -5.59 13.25
C HIS A 373 -7.81 -4.80 14.56
N ALA A 374 -6.66 -4.51 15.17
CA ALA A 374 -6.57 -3.68 16.37
C ALA A 374 -5.39 -2.74 16.19
N THR A 375 -5.57 -1.48 16.60
CA THR A 375 -4.53 -0.44 16.60
C THR A 375 -3.42 -0.81 17.58
N ASP A 376 -2.16 -0.63 17.20
CA ASP A 376 -1.03 -1.08 18.03
C ASP A 376 -0.55 0.02 19.01
N ASN A 377 -0.82 1.31 18.76
CA ASN A 377 -0.40 2.45 19.58
C ASN A 377 -1.39 3.65 19.53
N PRO A 378 -1.21 4.68 20.38
CA PRO A 378 -2.10 5.84 20.41
C PRO A 378 -2.17 6.63 19.11
N MET A 379 -1.09 6.67 18.34
CA MET A 379 -1.07 7.32 17.03
C MET A 379 -1.99 6.61 16.04
N GLU A 380 -1.87 5.28 15.94
CA GLU A 380 -2.78 4.46 15.12
C GLU A 380 -4.23 4.57 15.60
N ALA A 381 -4.46 4.60 16.92
CA ALA A 381 -5.79 4.81 17.51
C ALA A 381 -6.38 6.17 17.09
N ALA A 382 -5.64 7.27 17.28
CA ALA A 382 -6.09 8.61 16.91
C ALA A 382 -6.34 8.74 15.40
N LYS A 383 -5.43 8.23 14.55
CA LYS A 383 -5.61 8.26 13.08
C LYS A 383 -6.79 7.39 12.63
N THR A 384 -6.99 6.22 13.24
CA THR A 384 -8.14 5.35 12.96
C THR A 384 -9.44 6.03 13.40
N LEU A 385 -9.44 6.68 14.57
CA LEU A 385 -10.60 7.44 15.05
C LEU A 385 -10.96 8.59 14.11
N ARG A 386 -9.96 9.36 13.63
CA ARG A 386 -10.16 10.41 12.61
C ARG A 386 -10.69 9.84 11.30
N ALA A 387 -10.32 8.62 10.91
CA ALA A 387 -10.89 7.98 9.73
C ALA A 387 -12.37 7.58 9.94
N ILE A 388 -12.77 7.19 11.16
CA ILE A 388 -14.14 6.83 11.50
C ILE A 388 -15.03 8.08 11.66
N LEU A 389 -14.62 9.01 12.52
CA LEU A 389 -15.42 10.12 13.03
C LEU A 389 -15.15 11.49 12.38
N GLU A 390 -14.11 11.61 11.56
CA GLU A 390 -13.67 12.88 10.95
C GLU A 390 -13.54 14.00 11.99
N ASP A 391 -14.24 15.12 11.80
CA ASP A 391 -14.17 16.32 12.63
C ASP A 391 -14.63 16.06 14.07
N LYS A 392 -15.41 14.99 14.31
CA LYS A 392 -15.87 14.61 15.65
C LYS A 392 -14.82 13.85 16.46
N ALA A 393 -13.73 13.41 15.84
CA ALA A 393 -12.70 12.61 16.51
C ALA A 393 -12.06 13.35 17.68
N ARG A 394 -11.74 14.64 17.52
CA ARG A 394 -11.10 15.43 18.57
C ARG A 394 -12.00 15.57 19.80
N ALA A 395 -13.27 15.91 19.59
CA ALA A 395 -14.24 16.03 20.67
C ALA A 395 -14.45 14.70 21.41
N PHE A 396 -14.45 13.57 20.69
CA PHE A 396 -14.47 12.25 21.31
C PHE A 396 -13.24 12.01 22.20
N LEU A 397 -12.03 12.30 21.70
CA LEU A 397 -10.79 12.11 22.47
C LEU A 397 -10.77 12.94 23.75
N GLU A 398 -11.27 14.17 23.70
CA GLU A 398 -11.35 15.06 24.86
C GLU A 398 -12.35 14.57 25.92
N ASP A 399 -13.48 13.98 25.50
CA ASP A 399 -14.42 13.34 26.43
C ASP A 399 -13.86 12.02 26.99
N PHE A 400 -13.29 11.18 26.12
CA PHE A 400 -12.68 9.90 26.48
C PHE A 400 -11.56 10.06 27.51
N ALA A 401 -10.73 11.10 27.39
CA ALA A 401 -9.62 11.37 28.30
C ALA A 401 -10.05 11.79 29.71
N LYS A 402 -11.30 12.24 29.90
CA LYS A 402 -11.85 12.56 31.24
C LYS A 402 -12.13 11.32 32.09
N GLY A 403 -12.12 10.13 31.48
CA GLY A 403 -12.39 8.86 32.13
C GLY A 403 -13.89 8.52 32.14
N PRO A 404 -14.23 7.32 32.66
CA PRO A 404 -15.63 6.94 32.86
C PRO A 404 -16.31 7.93 33.80
N ARG A 405 -17.54 8.33 33.46
CA ARG A 405 -18.36 9.21 34.32
C ARG A 405 -18.87 8.48 35.55
#